data_AF-A0AAJ6NDW0-F1
#
_entry.id   AF-A0AAJ6NDW0-F1
#
_cell.length_a   1.000
_cell.length_b   1.000
_cell.length_c   1.000
_cell.angle_alpha   90.00
_cell.angle_beta   90.00
_cell.angle_gamma   90.00
#
_symmetry.space_group_name_H-M   'P 1'
#
loop_
_entity.id
_entity.type
_entity.pdbx_description
1 polymer ?
#
loop_
_entity_poly.entity_id
_entity_poly.type
_entity_poly.pdbx_seq_one_letter_code
_entity_poly.pdbx_strand_id
1 'polypeptide(L)'
;MHSTIQDILDTVKSDALTCQQKGMLLANIAERLINPKELLGYTEEEYSYIENHMICDLNEGYAIYRPRYILPDYNVYIQKGCQFLDLPVPTNLDEVLDGLLIIYSHVPSITTFPVYIGRLDLLLDPFITDEEQDYIKIKRFLNHVDKTVPDSFCHANVGPVDTKAGRLILKAVIELENPTPNMTIRYDKAQTSQEFAELAAKACLLVSKPSFANDPYYKSELGEAYGIASCYNALPECGGAYTLTRLRLGTIGRACKTVDEMVNHLLPKVAKLALSTMDKRHKFLMEESNFFKTDFLVKEGFLEPHNFTSMLAIVGLADATNHLLQCEGIDETFGKSERGEEIATAIMDKLEDITNAHKGVYVERTNGRYLLHAQVGASINEEDKANNPAHRIRVGQEPSLLPHLKQSAPYHKYFPSGTGDLFAFDQTYVDHLDAVVDIIDGAFANGYRYITTYLKNTDLIRVTGYLVKKSEVEKFRNGEAVMRDTTWFGSGTDECAQVFDRQLRDEKDVNA
;
A
#
# COMPACT_ATOMS: atom_id res chain seq x y z
N MET A 1 0.64 -8.68 17.71
CA MET A 1 1.22 -9.06 19.04
C MET A 1 0.45 -8.39 20.19
N HIS A 2 0.21 -9.11 21.29
CA HIS A 2 -0.46 -8.59 22.49
C HIS A 2 0.38 -7.52 23.18
N SER A 3 -0.25 -6.42 23.59
CA SER A 3 0.43 -5.31 24.25
C SER A 3 0.47 -5.46 25.77
N THR A 4 1.35 -4.70 26.42
CA THR A 4 1.52 -4.72 27.88
C THR A 4 1.33 -3.32 28.49
N ILE A 5 1.20 -3.26 29.82
CA ILE A 5 1.21 -1.99 30.55
C ILE A 5 2.56 -1.27 30.38
N GLN A 6 3.65 -2.00 30.15
CA GLN A 6 4.96 -1.39 29.91
C GLN A 6 4.96 -0.58 28.60
N ASP A 7 4.30 -1.07 27.55
CA ASP A 7 4.18 -0.36 26.27
C ASP A 7 3.53 1.04 26.45
N ILE A 8 2.55 1.14 27.36
CA ILE A 8 1.92 2.42 27.73
C ILE A 8 2.95 3.35 28.37
N LEU A 9 3.70 2.84 29.35
CA LEU A 9 4.71 3.63 30.08
C LEU A 9 5.83 4.10 29.14
N ASP A 10 6.27 3.24 28.23
CA ASP A 10 7.29 3.56 27.24
C ASP A 10 6.80 4.64 26.27
N THR A 11 5.54 4.55 25.82
CA THR A 11 4.92 5.56 24.94
C THR A 11 4.82 6.92 25.62
N VAL A 12 4.31 6.99 26.87
CA VAL A 12 4.14 8.29 27.55
C VAL A 12 5.48 8.93 27.95
N LYS A 13 6.48 8.12 28.29
CA LYS A 13 7.82 8.59 28.69
C LYS A 13 8.75 8.89 27.52
N SER A 14 8.43 8.45 26.30
CA SER A 14 9.23 8.71 25.12
C SER A 14 9.46 10.21 24.90
N ASP A 15 10.70 10.58 24.63
CA ASP A 15 11.14 11.91 24.22
C ASP A 15 11.21 12.07 22.68
N ALA A 16 11.10 10.97 21.94
CA ALA A 16 11.09 10.94 20.48
C ALA A 16 9.69 11.11 19.85
N LEU A 17 8.62 10.98 20.64
CA LEU A 17 7.23 11.06 20.20
C LEU A 17 6.59 12.44 20.44
N THR A 18 5.92 12.97 19.43
CA THR A 18 5.02 14.13 19.58
C THR A 18 3.75 13.77 20.36
N CYS A 19 3.01 14.78 20.85
CA CYS A 19 1.76 14.57 21.58
C CYS A 19 0.72 13.77 20.78
N GLN A 20 0.57 14.09 19.48
CA GLN A 20 -0.37 13.39 18.59
C GLN A 20 0.02 11.92 18.42
N GLN A 21 1.29 11.63 18.14
CA GLN A 21 1.80 10.26 17.98
C GLN A 21 1.63 9.45 19.27
N LYS A 22 1.86 10.05 20.44
CA LYS A 22 1.57 9.40 21.74
C LYS A 22 0.10 9.01 21.85
N GLY A 23 -0.82 9.93 21.51
CA GLY A 23 -2.26 9.65 21.54
C GLY A 23 -2.64 8.47 20.62
N MET A 24 -2.13 8.46 19.39
CA MET A 24 -2.38 7.40 18.41
C MET A 24 -1.83 6.04 18.86
N LEU A 25 -0.59 6.00 19.37
CA LEU A 25 0.03 4.77 19.87
C LEU A 25 -0.68 4.24 21.10
N LEU A 26 -1.10 5.10 22.03
CA LEU A 26 -1.88 4.68 23.19
C LEU A 26 -3.21 4.03 22.78
N ALA A 27 -3.89 4.57 21.76
CA ALA A 27 -5.09 3.95 21.20
C ALA A 27 -4.76 2.57 20.62
N ASN A 28 -3.73 2.45 19.78
CA ASN A 28 -3.33 1.16 19.20
C ASN A 28 -2.92 0.12 20.27
N ILE A 29 -2.20 0.54 21.31
CA ILE A 29 -1.84 -0.31 22.45
C ILE A 29 -3.10 -0.82 23.14
N ALA A 30 -4.07 0.07 23.42
CA ALA A 30 -5.33 -0.31 24.05
C ALA A 30 -6.10 -1.35 23.21
N GLU A 31 -6.11 -1.21 21.88
CA GLU A 31 -6.72 -2.20 20.98
C GLU A 31 -6.05 -3.59 21.07
N ARG A 32 -4.79 -3.67 21.50
CA ARG A 32 -3.97 -4.89 21.61
C ARG A 32 -3.80 -5.42 23.03
N LEU A 33 -4.38 -4.76 24.04
CA LEU A 33 -4.36 -5.23 25.44
C LEU A 33 -5.35 -6.36 25.72
N ILE A 34 -6.32 -6.58 24.84
CA ILE A 34 -7.32 -7.64 25.00
C ILE A 34 -6.83 -8.90 24.30
N ASN A 35 -6.94 -10.03 25.01
CA ASN A 35 -6.58 -11.33 24.48
C ASN A 35 -7.51 -11.70 23.30
N PRO A 36 -6.98 -11.91 22.08
CA PRO A 36 -7.80 -12.25 20.91
C PRO A 36 -8.49 -13.61 21.04
N LYS A 37 -7.99 -14.51 21.88
CA LYS A 37 -8.67 -15.80 22.14
C LYS A 37 -9.99 -15.59 22.87
N GLU A 38 -10.04 -14.62 23.77
CA GLU A 38 -11.24 -14.28 24.54
C GLU A 38 -12.22 -13.44 23.72
N LEU A 39 -11.71 -12.42 23.01
CA LEU A 39 -12.56 -11.47 22.29
C LEU A 39 -13.01 -11.98 20.92
N LEU A 40 -12.09 -12.52 20.13
CA LEU A 40 -12.35 -12.93 18.74
C LEU A 40 -12.52 -14.44 18.60
N GLY A 41 -12.34 -15.21 19.68
CA GLY A 41 -12.45 -16.67 19.66
C GLY A 41 -11.30 -17.34 18.89
N TYR A 42 -10.10 -16.76 18.89
CA TYR A 42 -8.93 -17.42 18.32
C TYR A 42 -8.64 -18.72 19.08
N THR A 43 -8.32 -19.78 18.33
CA THR A 43 -7.86 -21.05 18.88
C THR A 43 -6.41 -20.93 19.34
N GLU A 44 -5.97 -21.84 20.22
CA GLU A 44 -4.56 -21.92 20.61
C GLU A 44 -3.64 -22.14 19.39
N GLU A 45 -4.09 -22.92 18.41
CA GLU A 45 -3.30 -23.20 17.21
C GLU A 45 -3.15 -21.94 16.34
N GLU A 46 -4.23 -21.22 16.04
CA GLU A 46 -4.16 -19.96 15.29
C GLU A 46 -3.23 -18.95 15.98
N TYR A 47 -3.36 -18.82 17.31
CA TYR A 47 -2.55 -17.88 18.06
C TYR A 47 -1.07 -18.27 18.07
N SER A 48 -0.75 -19.57 18.15
CA SER A 48 0.64 -20.05 18.14
C SER A 48 1.41 -19.67 16.86
N TYR A 49 0.73 -19.58 15.72
CA TYR A 49 1.35 -19.15 14.45
C TYR A 49 1.51 -17.63 14.32
N ILE A 50 0.83 -16.85 15.15
CA ILE A 50 1.09 -15.42 15.33
C ILE A 50 2.30 -15.25 16.28
N GLU A 51 2.34 -16.02 17.37
CA GLU A 51 3.43 -16.00 18.34
C GLU A 51 4.78 -16.43 17.74
N ASN A 52 4.78 -17.41 16.85
CA ASN A 52 5.99 -17.83 16.12
C ASN A 52 6.27 -16.98 14.86
N HIS A 53 5.50 -15.91 14.65
CA HIS A 53 5.69 -14.90 13.60
C HIS A 53 5.49 -15.37 12.16
N MET A 54 5.04 -16.61 11.91
CA MET A 54 4.67 -17.03 10.55
C MET A 54 3.47 -16.24 10.01
N ILE A 55 2.54 -15.87 10.90
CA ILE A 55 1.41 -14.97 10.64
C ILE A 55 1.70 -13.62 11.30
N CYS A 56 1.48 -12.56 10.55
CA CYS A 56 1.66 -11.18 10.98
C CYS A 56 0.35 -10.39 10.76
N ASP A 57 -0.30 -10.02 11.86
CA ASP A 57 -1.52 -9.20 11.90
C ASP A 57 -1.26 -7.69 11.79
N LEU A 58 0.00 -7.30 11.53
CA LEU A 58 0.46 -5.91 11.38
C LEU A 58 0.08 -4.99 12.55
N ASN A 59 -0.08 -5.55 13.76
CA ASN A 59 -0.49 -4.81 14.94
C ASN A 59 -1.79 -4.02 14.73
N GLU A 60 -2.73 -4.57 13.95
CA GLU A 60 -4.04 -3.93 13.68
C GLU A 60 -4.96 -3.78 14.89
N GLY A 61 -4.60 -4.34 16.06
CA GLY A 61 -5.53 -4.40 17.18
C GLY A 61 -6.45 -5.62 17.13
N TYR A 62 -6.87 -6.08 18.30
CA TYR A 62 -7.85 -7.15 18.47
C TYR A 62 -9.22 -6.62 18.87
N ALA A 63 -9.28 -5.48 19.57
CA ALA A 63 -10.51 -4.73 19.83
C ALA A 63 -10.89 -3.84 18.63
N ILE A 64 -11.37 -4.49 17.57
CA ILE A 64 -11.54 -3.86 16.24
C ILE A 64 -12.79 -2.98 16.23
N TYR A 65 -12.62 -1.68 16.04
CA TYR A 65 -13.74 -0.72 15.95
C TYR A 65 -13.88 -0.04 14.58
N ARG A 66 -12.99 -0.35 13.64
CA ARG A 66 -12.95 0.24 12.29
C ARG A 66 -12.30 -0.73 11.30
N PRO A 67 -12.65 -0.65 10.00
CA PRO A 67 -11.90 -1.32 8.94
C PRO A 67 -10.46 -0.80 8.86
N ARG A 68 -9.55 -1.63 8.37
CA ARG A 68 -8.14 -1.24 8.13
C ARG A 68 -8.05 -0.11 7.09
N TYR A 69 -8.71 -0.29 5.96
CA TYR A 69 -8.69 0.64 4.84
C TYR A 69 -10.12 0.98 4.43
N ILE A 70 -10.40 2.27 4.29
CA ILE A 70 -11.66 2.76 3.74
C ILE A 70 -11.37 3.69 2.56
N LEU A 71 -12.19 3.58 1.53
CA LEU A 71 -12.12 4.37 0.31
C LEU A 71 -13.47 5.05 0.11
N PRO A 72 -13.75 6.17 0.82
CA PRO A 72 -15.00 6.90 0.67
C PRO A 72 -15.23 7.34 -0.78
N ASP A 73 -16.47 7.25 -1.26
CA ASP A 73 -16.88 7.92 -2.50
C ASP A 73 -17.11 9.40 -2.22
N TYR A 74 -16.09 10.21 -2.48
CA TYR A 74 -16.16 11.67 -2.29
C TYR A 74 -17.09 12.37 -3.30
N ASN A 75 -17.58 11.70 -4.35
CA ASN A 75 -18.62 12.28 -5.20
C ASN A 75 -19.93 12.50 -4.43
N VAL A 76 -20.16 11.76 -3.35
CA VAL A 76 -21.29 11.98 -2.45
C VAL A 76 -21.28 13.41 -1.92
N TYR A 77 -20.12 13.90 -1.45
CA TYR A 77 -19.98 15.27 -1.00
C TYR A 77 -20.25 16.28 -2.13
N ILE A 78 -19.64 16.06 -3.30
CA ILE A 78 -19.80 16.95 -4.44
C ILE A 78 -21.27 17.05 -4.90
N GLN A 79 -22.04 15.96 -4.80
CA GLN A 79 -23.41 15.91 -5.32
C GLN A 79 -24.46 16.27 -4.27
N LYS A 80 -24.21 15.98 -2.99
CA LYS A 80 -25.23 16.02 -1.93
C LYS A 80 -24.83 16.84 -0.70
N GLY A 81 -23.57 17.29 -0.61
CA GLY A 81 -23.02 17.83 0.63
C GLY A 81 -22.77 16.73 1.67
N CYS A 82 -22.58 17.11 2.93
CA CYS A 82 -22.52 16.19 4.07
C CYS A 82 -23.35 16.74 5.22
N GLN A 83 -24.44 16.07 5.56
CA GLN A 83 -25.40 16.56 6.55
C GLN A 83 -24.82 16.50 7.96
N PHE A 84 -24.14 15.41 8.30
CA PHE A 84 -23.55 15.19 9.62
C PHE A 84 -22.52 16.26 10.00
N LEU A 85 -21.83 16.81 9.00
CA LEU A 85 -20.82 17.86 9.17
C LEU A 85 -21.34 19.26 8.83
N ASP A 86 -22.64 19.43 8.59
CA ASP A 86 -23.28 20.68 8.17
C ASP A 86 -22.62 21.33 6.93
N LEU A 87 -22.15 20.51 5.97
CA LEU A 87 -21.53 20.96 4.73
C LEU A 87 -22.56 20.97 3.58
N PRO A 88 -22.86 22.13 2.96
CA PRO A 88 -23.71 22.18 1.78
C PRO A 88 -23.01 21.59 0.55
N VAL A 89 -23.78 21.38 -0.52
CA VAL A 89 -23.23 21.06 -1.84
C VAL A 89 -22.29 22.18 -2.29
N PRO A 90 -21.01 21.89 -2.59
CA PRO A 90 -20.06 22.92 -2.98
C PRO A 90 -20.39 23.46 -4.39
N THR A 91 -20.20 24.76 -4.56
CA THR A 91 -20.54 25.50 -5.80
C THR A 91 -19.32 26.05 -6.52
N ASN A 92 -18.16 26.05 -5.88
CA ASN A 92 -16.90 26.57 -6.40
C ASN A 92 -15.71 25.80 -5.81
N LEU A 93 -14.52 26.02 -6.39
CA LEU A 93 -13.30 25.29 -5.99
C LEU A 93 -12.92 25.52 -4.53
N ASP A 94 -13.08 26.73 -4.00
CA ASP A 94 -12.73 27.02 -2.60
C ASP A 94 -13.58 26.19 -1.63
N GLU A 95 -14.89 26.09 -1.88
CA GLU A 95 -15.79 25.25 -1.09
C GLU A 95 -15.44 23.76 -1.18
N VAL A 96 -15.13 23.25 -2.38
CA VAL A 96 -14.73 21.84 -2.55
C VAL A 96 -13.46 21.53 -1.77
N LEU A 97 -12.43 22.37 -1.91
CA LEU A 97 -11.15 22.15 -1.25
C LEU A 97 -11.29 22.19 0.28
N ASP A 98 -12.03 23.16 0.82
CA ASP A 98 -12.27 23.28 2.26
C ASP A 98 -13.10 22.10 2.81
N GLY A 99 -14.21 21.76 2.15
CA GLY A 99 -15.06 20.66 2.59
C GLY A 99 -14.38 19.30 2.51
N LEU A 100 -13.54 19.05 1.50
CA LEU A 100 -12.73 17.83 1.44
C LEU A 100 -11.75 17.75 2.61
N LEU A 101 -11.05 18.84 2.97
CA LEU A 101 -10.16 18.86 4.13
C LEU A 101 -10.91 18.55 5.44
N ILE A 102 -12.11 19.12 5.60
CA ILE A 102 -12.98 18.84 6.75
C ILE A 102 -13.32 17.36 6.79
N ILE A 103 -13.87 16.80 5.70
CA ILE A 103 -14.26 15.38 5.64
C ILE A 103 -13.07 14.46 5.92
N TYR A 104 -11.90 14.73 5.34
CA TYR A 104 -10.68 13.92 5.54
C TYR A 104 -10.29 13.78 7.02
N SER A 105 -10.57 14.79 7.85
CA SER A 105 -10.29 14.73 9.29
C SER A 105 -11.21 13.76 10.06
N HIS A 106 -12.30 13.32 9.43
CA HIS A 106 -13.29 12.41 9.99
C HIS A 106 -13.26 11.01 9.38
N VAL A 107 -12.31 10.72 8.48
CA VAL A 107 -12.19 9.43 7.79
C VAL A 107 -11.22 8.53 8.57
N PRO A 108 -11.71 7.50 9.29
CA PRO A 108 -10.86 6.66 10.12
C PRO A 108 -10.02 5.68 9.29
N SER A 109 -8.89 5.28 9.83
CA SER A 109 -8.14 4.11 9.35
C SER A 109 -7.31 3.53 10.49
N ILE A 110 -6.60 2.44 10.26
CA ILE A 110 -5.68 1.90 11.27
C ILE A 110 -4.62 2.92 11.74
N THR A 111 -4.23 3.86 10.88
CA THR A 111 -3.29 4.94 11.21
C THR A 111 -3.96 6.19 11.74
N THR A 112 -5.28 6.17 11.94
CA THR A 112 -6.14 7.32 12.33
C THR A 112 -6.24 8.43 11.29
N PHE A 113 -5.53 8.31 10.17
CA PHE A 113 -5.53 9.24 9.04
C PHE A 113 -6.23 8.64 7.81
N PRO A 114 -6.80 9.45 6.91
CA PRO A 114 -7.39 8.94 5.68
C PRO A 114 -6.30 8.26 4.82
N VAL A 115 -6.54 7.01 4.43
CA VAL A 115 -5.62 6.26 3.55
C VAL A 115 -5.91 6.45 2.06
N TYR A 116 -7.04 7.08 1.75
CA TYR A 116 -7.49 7.41 0.41
C TYR A 116 -8.21 8.75 0.46
N ILE A 117 -7.89 9.64 -0.47
CA ILE A 117 -8.47 10.98 -0.57
C ILE A 117 -9.09 11.25 -1.96
N GLY A 118 -9.48 10.18 -2.66
CA GLY A 118 -10.25 10.29 -3.91
C GLY A 118 -9.42 10.42 -5.18
N ARG A 119 -10.16 10.38 -6.30
CA ARG A 119 -9.66 10.77 -7.64
C ARG A 119 -9.70 12.29 -7.73
N LEU A 120 -8.67 12.92 -7.19
CA LEU A 120 -8.64 14.37 -6.95
C LEU A 120 -8.84 15.17 -8.23
N ASP A 121 -8.26 14.70 -9.34
CA ASP A 121 -8.42 15.36 -10.62
C ASP A 121 -9.90 15.40 -11.05
N LEU A 122 -10.61 14.27 -11.00
CA LEU A 122 -12.03 14.22 -11.35
C LEU A 122 -12.94 14.98 -10.38
N LEU A 123 -12.60 15.01 -9.09
CA LEU A 123 -13.35 15.75 -8.09
C LEU A 123 -13.23 17.27 -8.28
N LEU A 124 -12.05 17.74 -8.71
CA LEU A 124 -11.74 19.17 -8.80
C LEU A 124 -11.96 19.75 -10.20
N ASP A 125 -11.81 18.96 -11.27
CA ASP A 125 -11.90 19.43 -12.66
C ASP A 125 -13.19 20.23 -12.98
N PRO A 126 -14.39 19.82 -12.49
CA PRO A 126 -15.62 20.57 -12.75
C PRO A 126 -15.63 22.00 -12.20
N PHE A 127 -14.73 22.32 -11.27
CA PHE A 127 -14.67 23.62 -10.58
C PHE A 127 -13.52 24.50 -11.05
N ILE A 128 -12.71 24.03 -12.02
CA ILE A 128 -11.61 24.80 -12.59
C ILE A 128 -12.17 25.87 -13.53
N THR A 129 -11.86 27.12 -13.22
CA THR A 129 -12.34 28.30 -13.98
C THR A 129 -11.18 29.16 -14.49
N ASP A 130 -10.09 29.25 -13.74
CA ASP A 130 -8.88 29.99 -14.07
C ASP A 130 -7.66 29.19 -13.61
N GLU A 131 -6.96 28.57 -14.55
CA GLU A 131 -5.83 27.68 -14.25
C GLU A 131 -4.71 28.36 -13.46
N GLU A 132 -4.48 29.66 -13.63
CA GLU A 132 -3.42 30.37 -12.88
C GLU A 132 -3.83 30.59 -11.41
N GLN A 133 -5.08 31.01 -11.17
CA GLN A 133 -5.58 31.24 -9.80
C GLN A 133 -5.87 29.92 -9.08
N ASP A 134 -6.49 28.96 -9.78
CA ASP A 134 -6.88 27.68 -9.20
C ASP A 134 -5.64 26.81 -8.90
N TYR A 135 -4.55 26.97 -9.66
CA TYR A 135 -3.26 26.37 -9.32
C TYR A 135 -2.78 26.73 -7.91
N ILE A 136 -2.89 28.01 -7.53
CA ILE A 136 -2.45 28.50 -6.21
C ILE A 136 -3.27 27.81 -5.11
N LYS A 137 -4.56 27.62 -5.33
CA LYS A 137 -5.48 26.97 -4.38
C LYS A 137 -5.18 25.47 -4.26
N ILE A 138 -5.02 24.76 -5.38
CA ILE A 138 -4.68 23.33 -5.41
C ILE A 138 -3.34 23.08 -4.72
N LYS A 139 -2.32 23.90 -5.01
CA LYS A 139 -1.01 23.80 -4.36
C LYS A 139 -1.11 23.99 -2.85
N ARG A 140 -1.89 24.98 -2.38
CA ARG A 140 -2.13 25.19 -0.94
C ARG A 140 -2.86 24.01 -0.30
N PHE A 141 -3.88 23.47 -0.97
CA PHE A 141 -4.61 22.29 -0.52
C PHE A 141 -3.69 21.07 -0.35
N LEU A 142 -2.89 20.74 -1.37
CA LEU A 142 -1.96 19.61 -1.29
C LEU A 142 -0.91 19.80 -0.19
N ASN A 143 -0.42 21.03 0.00
CA ASN A 143 0.47 21.33 1.11
C ASN A 143 -0.24 21.20 2.46
N HIS A 144 -1.50 21.63 2.56
CA HIS A 144 -2.29 21.48 3.78
C HIS A 144 -2.45 20.00 4.14
N VAL A 145 -2.85 19.15 3.18
CA VAL A 145 -2.96 17.69 3.37
C VAL A 145 -1.64 17.13 3.91
N ASP A 146 -0.49 17.51 3.36
CA ASP A 146 0.81 17.03 3.85
C ASP A 146 1.12 17.43 5.31
N LYS A 147 0.66 18.62 5.74
CA LYS A 147 0.96 19.11 7.10
C LYS A 147 -0.03 18.64 8.15
N THR A 148 -1.27 18.33 7.77
CA THR A 148 -2.32 17.90 8.70
C THR A 148 -2.55 16.39 8.70
N VAL A 149 -2.11 15.70 7.64
CA VAL A 149 -2.08 14.25 7.53
C VAL A 149 -0.63 13.79 7.45
N PRO A 150 0.14 13.78 8.57
CA PRO A 150 1.57 13.43 8.59
C PRO A 150 1.83 11.92 8.41
N ASP A 151 1.09 11.28 7.51
CA ASP A 151 1.16 9.88 7.16
C ASP A 151 1.20 9.72 5.64
N SER A 152 2.29 9.16 5.10
CA SER A 152 2.45 8.93 3.66
C SER A 152 1.71 7.69 3.16
N PHE A 153 0.94 7.04 4.03
CA PHE A 153 -0.16 6.16 3.65
C PHE A 153 -1.45 6.92 3.28
N CYS A 154 -1.52 8.25 3.36
CA CYS A 154 -2.59 8.99 2.70
C CYS A 154 -2.34 9.03 1.18
N HIS A 155 -3.33 8.65 0.37
CA HIS A 155 -3.14 8.38 -1.05
C HIS A 155 -4.21 9.03 -1.94
N ALA A 156 -3.77 9.72 -2.99
CA ALA A 156 -4.62 10.31 -4.02
C ALA A 156 -4.52 9.54 -5.34
N ASN A 157 -5.60 9.53 -6.13
CA ASN A 157 -5.55 9.07 -7.51
C ASN A 157 -5.75 10.23 -8.48
N VAL A 158 -5.18 10.06 -9.68
CA VAL A 158 -5.40 10.91 -10.86
C VAL A 158 -5.57 10.04 -12.11
N GLY A 159 -6.12 10.57 -13.19
CA GLY A 159 -6.33 9.85 -14.44
C GLY A 159 -7.55 8.93 -14.43
N PRO A 160 -7.79 8.18 -15.52
CA PRO A 160 -6.93 8.05 -16.70
C PRO A 160 -7.01 9.19 -17.71
N VAL A 161 -7.99 10.08 -17.57
CA VAL A 161 -8.21 11.19 -18.52
C VAL A 161 -7.27 12.35 -18.20
N ASP A 162 -6.78 12.99 -19.25
CA ASP A 162 -6.00 14.23 -19.17
C ASP A 162 -6.92 15.42 -18.84
N THR A 163 -7.07 15.69 -17.55
CA THR A 163 -7.89 16.78 -17.01
C THR A 163 -7.06 18.03 -16.69
N LYS A 164 -7.71 19.20 -16.66
CA LYS A 164 -7.02 20.45 -16.26
C LYS A 164 -6.56 20.35 -14.81
N ALA A 165 -7.44 19.89 -13.93
CA ALA A 165 -7.08 19.66 -12.52
C ALA A 165 -5.91 18.69 -12.39
N GLY A 166 -5.89 17.59 -13.16
CA GLY A 166 -4.79 16.62 -13.17
C GLY A 166 -3.44 17.26 -13.49
N ARG A 167 -3.36 18.08 -14.53
CA ARG A 167 -2.14 18.82 -14.89
C ARG A 167 -1.70 19.78 -13.78
N LEU A 168 -2.63 20.53 -13.18
CA LEU A 168 -2.34 21.45 -12.07
C LEU A 168 -1.84 20.71 -10.82
N ILE A 169 -2.43 19.55 -10.51
CA ILE A 169 -1.98 18.68 -9.42
C ILE A 169 -0.56 18.21 -9.67
N LEU A 170 -0.25 17.67 -10.86
CA LEU A 170 1.11 17.20 -11.18
C LEU A 170 2.15 18.32 -11.11
N LYS A 171 1.82 19.52 -11.59
CA LYS A 171 2.67 20.70 -11.43
C LYS A 171 2.93 21.00 -9.94
N ALA A 172 1.89 20.98 -9.12
CA ALA A 172 2.00 21.27 -7.69
C ALA A 172 2.82 20.21 -6.93
N VAL A 173 2.67 18.91 -7.24
CA VAL A 173 3.44 17.87 -6.54
C VAL A 173 4.94 17.97 -6.84
N ILE A 174 5.31 18.34 -8.06
CA ILE A 174 6.71 18.58 -8.44
C ILE A 174 7.27 19.75 -7.62
N GLU A 175 6.57 20.88 -7.54
CA GLU A 175 7.06 22.05 -6.81
C GLU A 175 7.08 21.88 -5.29
N LEU A 176 6.18 21.07 -4.72
CA LEU A 176 6.07 20.90 -3.28
C LEU A 176 7.05 19.87 -2.72
N GLU A 177 7.35 18.81 -3.48
CA GLU A 177 8.18 17.68 -3.03
C GLU A 177 7.74 17.11 -1.68
N ASN A 178 6.44 17.21 -1.37
CA ASN A 178 5.86 16.71 -0.14
C ASN A 178 5.71 15.18 -0.25
N PRO A 179 5.96 14.39 0.82
CA PRO A 179 5.69 12.95 0.79
C PRO A 179 4.19 12.65 0.76
N THR A 180 3.34 13.46 1.39
CA THR A 180 1.89 13.24 1.44
C THR A 180 1.15 14.27 0.56
N PRO A 181 0.02 13.92 -0.08
CA PRO A 181 -0.46 12.56 -0.29
C PRO A 181 0.51 11.78 -1.18
N ASN A 182 0.70 10.50 -0.92
CA ASN A 182 1.17 9.57 -1.94
C ASN A 182 0.20 9.61 -3.13
N MET A 183 0.65 9.23 -4.32
CA MET A 183 -0.18 9.38 -5.52
C MET A 183 0.04 8.26 -6.54
N THR A 184 -1.04 7.92 -7.24
CA THR A 184 -1.03 6.99 -8.36
C THR A 184 -1.85 7.55 -9.52
N ILE A 185 -1.32 7.45 -10.73
CA ILE A 185 -2.09 7.66 -11.96
C ILE A 185 -2.72 6.32 -12.35
N ARG A 186 -4.04 6.30 -12.49
CA ARG A 186 -4.75 5.24 -13.18
C ARG A 186 -4.45 5.42 -14.66
N TYR A 187 -3.52 4.63 -15.21
CA TYR A 187 -3.02 4.79 -16.55
C TYR A 187 -3.73 3.86 -17.53
N ASP A 188 -4.26 4.43 -18.59
CA ASP A 188 -4.79 3.70 -19.74
C ASP A 188 -4.25 4.34 -21.00
N LYS A 189 -3.40 3.62 -21.75
CA LYS A 189 -2.80 4.10 -23.00
C LYS A 189 -3.84 4.59 -24.03
N ALA A 190 -5.07 4.09 -23.99
CA ALA A 190 -6.14 4.52 -24.88
C ALA A 190 -6.82 5.84 -24.46
N GLN A 191 -6.69 6.26 -23.20
CA GLN A 191 -7.39 7.43 -22.63
C GLN A 191 -6.43 8.52 -22.14
N THR A 192 -5.26 8.14 -21.64
CA THR A 192 -4.22 9.04 -21.15
C THR A 192 -3.47 9.62 -22.34
N SER A 193 -3.48 10.96 -22.49
CA SER A 193 -2.70 11.62 -23.53
C SER A 193 -1.20 11.39 -23.31
N GLN A 194 -0.43 11.33 -24.40
CA GLN A 194 1.03 11.18 -24.32
C GLN A 194 1.66 12.28 -23.45
N GLU A 195 1.26 13.53 -23.64
CA GLU A 195 1.77 14.66 -22.85
C GLU A 195 1.47 14.52 -21.35
N PHE A 196 0.30 14.02 -20.99
CA PHE A 196 -0.07 13.82 -19.59
C PHE A 196 0.68 12.64 -18.97
N ALA A 197 0.89 11.56 -19.75
CA ALA A 197 1.72 10.44 -19.35
C ALA A 197 3.17 10.86 -19.11
N GLU A 198 3.76 11.66 -20.00
CA GLU A 198 5.11 12.21 -19.85
C GLU A 198 5.21 13.16 -18.66
N LEU A 199 4.20 14.00 -18.42
CA LEU A 199 4.15 14.86 -17.23
C LEU A 199 4.09 14.03 -15.94
N ALA A 200 3.30 12.95 -15.92
CA ALA A 200 3.24 12.01 -14.80
C ALA A 200 4.56 11.26 -14.61
N ALA A 201 5.22 10.84 -15.70
CA ALA A 201 6.53 10.19 -15.66
C ALA A 201 7.59 11.16 -15.12
N LYS A 202 7.57 12.43 -15.55
CA LYS A 202 8.45 13.48 -15.04
C LYS A 202 8.26 13.70 -13.55
N ALA A 203 7.01 13.82 -13.10
CA ALA A 203 6.70 13.92 -11.68
C ALA A 203 7.20 12.68 -10.91
N CYS A 204 6.96 11.48 -11.44
CA CYS A 204 7.41 10.23 -10.82
C CYS A 204 8.94 10.18 -10.68
N LEU A 205 9.69 10.57 -11.73
CA LEU A 205 11.14 10.68 -11.68
C LEU A 205 11.61 11.68 -10.61
N LEU A 206 11.08 12.90 -10.62
CA LEU A 206 11.56 14.00 -9.76
C LEU A 206 11.14 13.85 -8.29
N VAL A 207 9.93 13.35 -8.03
CA VAL A 207 9.33 13.34 -6.69
C VAL A 207 8.73 11.98 -6.30
N SER A 208 9.14 10.90 -6.96
CA SER A 208 8.72 9.51 -6.69
C SER A 208 7.21 9.25 -6.77
N LYS A 209 6.41 10.18 -7.33
CA LYS A 209 4.95 10.07 -7.54
C LYS A 209 4.47 10.96 -8.69
N PRO A 210 3.36 10.61 -9.37
CA PRO A 210 2.53 9.43 -9.15
C PRO A 210 3.16 8.16 -9.71
N SER A 211 2.97 7.03 -9.04
CA SER A 211 3.22 5.73 -9.66
C SER A 211 2.16 5.42 -10.72
N PHE A 212 2.41 4.47 -11.61
CA PHE A 212 1.48 4.08 -12.66
C PHE A 212 0.76 2.80 -12.27
N ALA A 213 -0.58 2.82 -12.27
CA ALA A 213 -1.43 1.64 -12.17
C ALA A 213 -2.04 1.33 -13.53
N ASN A 214 -1.99 0.08 -13.97
CA ASN A 214 -2.59 -0.39 -15.21
C ASN A 214 -4.12 -0.42 -15.06
N ASP A 215 -4.77 0.66 -15.49
CA ASP A 215 -6.20 0.88 -15.29
C ASP A 215 -7.07 -0.19 -15.99
N PRO A 216 -6.82 -0.55 -17.27
CA PRO A 216 -7.55 -1.65 -17.91
C PRO A 216 -7.44 -2.99 -17.16
N TYR A 217 -6.26 -3.31 -16.64
CA TYR A 217 -6.05 -4.54 -15.88
C TYR A 217 -6.85 -4.52 -14.58
N TYR A 218 -6.68 -3.50 -13.73
CA TYR A 218 -7.43 -3.44 -12.47
C TYR A 218 -8.95 -3.40 -12.69
N LYS A 219 -9.44 -2.69 -13.72
CA LYS A 219 -10.87 -2.70 -14.09
C LYS A 219 -11.40 -4.09 -14.43
N SER A 220 -10.60 -4.91 -15.10
CA SER A 220 -11.03 -6.25 -15.50
C SER A 220 -11.32 -7.18 -14.31
N GLU A 221 -10.78 -6.88 -13.13
CA GLU A 221 -10.95 -7.71 -11.93
C GLU A 221 -11.77 -7.04 -10.83
N LEU A 222 -11.56 -5.74 -10.60
CA LEU A 222 -12.23 -4.98 -9.55
C LEU A 222 -13.43 -4.18 -10.07
N GLY A 223 -13.55 -3.99 -11.38
CA GLY A 223 -14.55 -3.10 -11.99
C GLY A 223 -14.12 -1.63 -11.97
N GLU A 224 -14.97 -0.74 -12.50
CA GLU A 224 -14.65 0.69 -12.68
C GLU A 224 -14.43 1.45 -11.37
N ALA A 225 -15.23 1.12 -10.35
CA ALA A 225 -15.23 1.76 -9.04
C ALA A 225 -14.18 1.10 -8.13
N TYR A 226 -12.91 1.36 -8.44
CA TYR A 226 -11.76 1.00 -7.60
C TYR A 226 -10.82 2.20 -7.44
N GLY A 227 -10.09 2.19 -6.32
CA GLY A 227 -9.06 3.18 -6.01
C GLY A 227 -7.79 2.49 -5.54
N ILE A 228 -6.68 3.22 -5.65
CA ILE A 228 -5.40 2.84 -5.06
C ILE A 228 -5.21 3.62 -3.76
N ALA A 229 -5.14 2.90 -2.65
CA ALA A 229 -5.04 3.45 -1.30
C ALA A 229 -3.73 3.09 -0.60
N SER A 230 -3.30 3.93 0.33
CA SER A 230 -2.10 3.73 1.15
C SER A 230 -0.81 3.55 0.34
N CYS A 231 -0.34 2.33 0.21
CA CYS A 231 0.84 2.02 -0.59
C CYS A 231 0.43 1.92 -2.07
N TYR A 232 -0.10 0.77 -2.44
CA TYR A 232 -0.63 0.46 -3.78
C TYR A 232 -1.83 -0.50 -3.66
N ASN A 233 -2.60 -0.39 -2.57
CA ASN A 233 -3.73 -1.29 -2.32
C ASN A 233 -4.85 -0.96 -3.30
N ALA A 234 -5.11 -1.83 -4.26
CA ALA A 234 -6.23 -1.73 -5.17
C ALA A 234 -7.47 -2.31 -4.51
N LEU A 235 -8.41 -1.44 -4.17
CA LEU A 235 -9.61 -1.79 -3.40
C LEU A 235 -10.86 -1.15 -4.02
N PRO A 236 -12.05 -1.73 -3.79
CA PRO A 236 -13.29 -1.11 -4.23
C PRO A 236 -13.48 0.28 -3.60
N GLU A 237 -13.85 1.27 -4.42
CA GLU A 237 -14.34 2.57 -3.93
C GLU A 237 -15.73 2.42 -3.28
N CYS A 238 -16.14 3.42 -2.49
CA CYS A 238 -17.33 3.35 -1.64
C CYS A 238 -17.27 2.14 -0.70
N GLY A 239 -16.07 1.76 -0.25
CA GLY A 239 -15.83 0.48 0.38
C GLY A 239 -14.44 0.42 1.00
N GLY A 240 -13.76 -0.72 0.84
CA GLY A 240 -12.37 -0.87 1.25
C GLY A 240 -12.02 -2.27 1.70
N ALA A 241 -11.20 -2.38 2.75
CA ALA A 241 -10.78 -3.65 3.31
C ALA A 241 -10.94 -3.69 4.84
N TYR A 242 -11.56 -4.76 5.35
CA TYR A 242 -11.74 -4.94 6.79
C TYR A 242 -10.41 -5.13 7.50
N THR A 243 -9.54 -6.00 6.97
CA THR A 243 -8.26 -6.37 7.58
C THR A 243 -7.23 -6.75 6.51
N LEU A 244 -5.96 -6.71 6.90
CA LEU A 244 -4.86 -7.28 6.13
C LEU A 244 -4.01 -8.16 7.04
N THR A 245 -3.94 -9.44 6.73
CA THR A 245 -3.08 -10.40 7.42
C THR A 245 -1.97 -10.82 6.49
N ARG A 246 -0.73 -10.83 6.98
CA ARG A 246 0.47 -11.09 6.18
C ARG A 246 1.12 -12.41 6.59
N LEU A 247 1.42 -13.26 5.61
CA LEU A 247 2.27 -14.44 5.77
C LEU A 247 3.74 -14.07 5.57
N ARG A 248 4.60 -14.51 6.49
CA ARG A 248 6.06 -14.37 6.39
C ARG A 248 6.66 -15.60 5.71
N LEU A 249 6.68 -15.61 4.38
CA LEU A 249 7.10 -16.78 3.61
C LEU A 249 8.55 -17.18 3.91
N GLY A 250 9.44 -16.22 4.15
CA GLY A 250 10.82 -16.51 4.53
C GLY A 250 10.91 -17.24 5.87
N THR A 251 10.10 -16.84 6.85
CA THR A 251 10.00 -17.51 8.16
C THR A 251 9.41 -18.91 8.03
N ILE A 252 8.35 -19.07 7.24
CA ILE A 252 7.72 -20.38 6.96
C ILE A 252 8.72 -21.29 6.22
N GLY A 253 9.40 -20.76 5.21
CA GLY A 253 10.38 -21.49 4.40
C GLY A 253 11.56 -22.01 5.24
N ARG A 254 12.11 -21.18 6.15
CA ARG A 254 13.19 -21.61 7.06
C ARG A 254 12.79 -22.71 8.04
N ALA A 255 11.50 -22.87 8.32
CA ALA A 255 11.00 -23.98 9.12
C ALA A 255 10.90 -25.29 8.33
N CYS A 256 11.03 -25.25 7.00
CA CYS A 256 10.95 -26.40 6.12
C CYS A 256 12.34 -26.91 5.70
N LYS A 257 12.44 -28.21 5.43
CA LYS A 257 13.65 -28.86 4.90
C LYS A 257 13.57 -29.17 3.40
N THR A 258 12.35 -29.17 2.84
CA THR A 258 12.10 -29.53 1.44
C THR A 258 11.01 -28.65 0.84
N VAL A 259 11.00 -28.55 -0.49
CA VAL A 259 9.94 -27.85 -1.24
C VAL A 259 8.57 -28.50 -1.00
N ASP A 260 8.51 -29.84 -0.89
CA ASP A 260 7.27 -30.55 -0.58
C ASP A 260 6.71 -30.14 0.79
N GLU A 261 7.54 -30.10 1.83
CA GLU A 261 7.16 -29.65 3.17
C GLU A 261 6.59 -28.23 3.17
N MET A 262 7.24 -27.32 2.44
CA MET A 262 6.77 -25.95 2.27
C MET A 262 5.41 -25.92 1.56
N VAL A 263 5.34 -26.46 0.35
CA VAL A 263 4.20 -26.28 -0.56
C VAL A 263 3.01 -27.14 -0.16
N ASN A 264 3.20 -28.39 0.25
CA ASN A 264 2.09 -29.32 0.45
C ASN A 264 1.67 -29.51 1.91
N HIS A 265 2.46 -29.02 2.89
CA HIS A 265 2.17 -29.23 4.31
C HIS A 265 2.10 -27.94 5.12
N LEU A 266 3.20 -27.20 5.25
CA LEU A 266 3.27 -26.08 6.19
C LEU A 266 2.55 -24.83 5.68
N LEU A 267 2.85 -24.36 4.45
CA LEU A 267 2.16 -23.20 3.88
C LEU A 267 0.63 -23.39 3.83
N PRO A 268 0.09 -24.54 3.37
CA PRO A 268 -1.35 -24.77 3.38
C PRO A 268 -1.99 -24.68 4.76
N LYS A 269 -1.30 -25.19 5.78
CA LYS A 269 -1.79 -25.11 7.16
C LYS A 269 -1.82 -23.67 7.66
N VAL A 270 -0.69 -22.97 7.55
CA VAL A 270 -0.55 -21.59 8.06
C VAL A 270 -1.51 -20.64 7.34
N ALA A 271 -1.64 -20.74 6.01
CA ALA A 271 -2.55 -19.90 5.24
C ALA A 271 -4.01 -20.10 5.65
N LYS A 272 -4.48 -21.34 5.86
CA LYS A 272 -5.85 -21.61 6.32
C LYS A 272 -6.13 -21.04 7.71
N LEU A 273 -5.16 -21.12 8.62
CA LEU A 273 -5.28 -20.54 9.95
C LEU A 273 -5.33 -19.01 9.89
N ALA A 274 -4.51 -18.38 9.04
CA ALA A 274 -4.57 -16.94 8.80
C ALA A 274 -5.96 -16.51 8.28
N LEU A 275 -6.49 -17.21 7.26
CA LEU A 275 -7.82 -16.95 6.71
C LEU A 275 -8.93 -17.10 7.76
N SER A 276 -8.84 -18.13 8.62
CA SER A 276 -9.77 -18.33 9.74
C SER A 276 -9.73 -17.18 10.75
N THR A 277 -8.54 -16.64 11.07
CA THR A 277 -8.44 -15.45 11.93
C THR A 277 -9.06 -14.22 11.29
N MET A 278 -8.92 -14.03 9.97
CA MET A 278 -9.55 -12.93 9.23
C MET A 278 -11.08 -13.02 9.30
N ASP A 279 -11.68 -14.20 9.16
CA ASP A 279 -13.13 -14.38 9.28
C ASP A 279 -13.66 -13.93 10.64
N LYS A 280 -12.93 -14.24 11.73
CA LYS A 280 -13.30 -13.83 13.09
C LYS A 280 -13.25 -12.33 13.27
N ARG A 281 -12.23 -11.67 12.72
CA ARG A 281 -12.09 -10.20 12.71
C ARG A 281 -13.26 -9.54 11.96
N HIS A 282 -13.65 -10.09 10.81
CA HIS A 282 -14.79 -9.59 10.03
C HIS A 282 -16.10 -9.66 10.81
N LYS A 283 -16.41 -10.83 11.38
CA LYS A 283 -17.64 -11.03 12.16
C LYS A 283 -17.75 -10.04 13.31
N PHE A 284 -16.68 -9.88 14.10
CA PHE A 284 -16.68 -8.91 15.19
C PHE A 284 -16.94 -7.47 14.69
N LEU A 285 -16.24 -7.05 13.63
CA LEU A 285 -16.40 -5.71 13.06
C LEU A 285 -17.81 -5.47 12.50
N MET A 286 -18.39 -6.45 11.79
CA MET A 286 -19.72 -6.33 11.17
C MET A 286 -20.87 -6.48 12.17
N GLU A 287 -20.74 -7.41 13.11
CA GLU A 287 -21.85 -7.82 13.98
C GLU A 287 -21.85 -7.04 15.30
N GLU A 288 -20.68 -6.77 15.88
CA GLU A 288 -20.53 -6.31 17.27
C GLU A 288 -19.99 -4.87 17.41
N SER A 289 -19.04 -4.44 16.57
CA SER A 289 -18.38 -3.12 16.72
C SER A 289 -19.31 -1.92 16.48
N ASN A 290 -20.41 -2.15 15.75
CA ASN A 290 -21.39 -1.15 15.29
C ASN A 290 -20.89 -0.09 14.31
N PHE A 291 -19.64 -0.13 13.83
CA PHE A 291 -19.11 0.82 12.85
C PHE A 291 -20.08 1.05 11.67
N PHE A 292 -20.47 -0.03 10.98
CA PHE A 292 -21.36 0.04 9.82
C PHE A 292 -22.81 0.42 10.12
N LYS A 293 -23.20 0.49 11.40
CA LYS A 293 -24.56 0.90 11.79
C LYS A 293 -24.61 2.38 12.18
N THR A 294 -23.52 2.90 12.75
CA THR A 294 -23.54 4.21 13.41
C THR A 294 -22.82 5.31 12.64
N ASP A 295 -21.80 4.96 11.86
CA ASP A 295 -20.92 5.94 11.21
C ASP A 295 -21.65 6.73 10.10
N PHE A 296 -21.38 8.04 10.02
CA PHE A 296 -22.03 8.92 9.05
C PHE A 296 -21.57 8.61 7.62
N LEU A 297 -20.34 8.13 7.44
CA LEU A 297 -19.84 7.75 6.12
C LEU A 297 -20.71 6.64 5.52
N VAL A 298 -21.22 5.73 6.34
CA VAL A 298 -22.14 4.69 5.90
C VAL A 298 -23.55 5.25 5.72
N LYS A 299 -24.06 6.01 6.70
CA LYS A 299 -25.43 6.56 6.67
C LYS A 299 -25.69 7.50 5.50
N GLU A 300 -24.69 8.25 5.07
CA GLU A 300 -24.79 9.23 3.98
C GLU A 300 -24.32 8.67 2.63
N GLY A 301 -23.85 7.42 2.60
CA GLY A 301 -23.51 6.70 1.37
C GLY A 301 -22.09 6.91 0.84
N PHE A 302 -21.19 7.51 1.63
CA PHE A 302 -19.77 7.54 1.32
C PHE A 302 -19.15 6.14 1.34
N LEU A 303 -19.70 5.24 2.16
CA LEU A 303 -19.30 3.83 2.25
C LEU A 303 -20.54 2.93 2.15
N GLU A 304 -20.39 1.83 1.45
CA GLU A 304 -21.37 0.75 1.33
C GLU A 304 -20.76 -0.53 1.92
N PRO A 305 -21.35 -1.12 2.98
CA PRO A 305 -20.85 -2.34 3.60
C PRO A 305 -20.57 -3.47 2.60
N HIS A 306 -21.39 -3.62 1.56
CA HIS A 306 -21.20 -4.66 0.54
C HIS A 306 -20.00 -4.44 -0.38
N ASN A 307 -19.37 -3.26 -0.36
CA ASN A 307 -18.19 -2.92 -1.16
C ASN A 307 -16.86 -3.21 -0.44
N PHE A 308 -16.88 -3.92 0.68
CA PHE A 308 -15.67 -4.29 1.40
C PHE A 308 -15.12 -5.66 0.98
N THR A 309 -13.81 -5.82 1.14
CA THR A 309 -13.09 -7.09 1.00
C THR A 309 -12.06 -7.25 2.11
N SER A 310 -11.10 -8.17 1.98
CA SER A 310 -9.89 -8.23 2.81
C SER A 310 -8.73 -8.85 2.06
N MET A 311 -7.53 -8.63 2.61
CA MET A 311 -6.29 -8.99 1.94
C MET A 311 -5.49 -10.02 2.72
N LEU A 312 -5.15 -11.13 2.06
CA LEU A 312 -4.12 -12.05 2.52
C LEU A 312 -2.80 -11.68 1.84
N ALA A 313 -1.90 -11.10 2.61
CA ALA A 313 -0.64 -10.56 2.14
C ALA A 313 0.50 -11.57 2.23
N ILE A 314 1.55 -11.37 1.43
CA ILE A 314 2.83 -12.07 1.58
C ILE A 314 4.01 -11.10 1.62
N VAL A 315 5.06 -11.54 2.32
CA VAL A 315 6.45 -11.07 2.20
C VAL A 315 7.39 -12.27 2.20
N GLY A 316 8.61 -12.08 1.71
CA GLY A 316 9.69 -13.05 1.85
C GLY A 316 9.68 -14.17 0.83
N LEU A 317 9.12 -13.96 -0.37
CA LEU A 317 9.15 -15.00 -1.42
C LEU A 317 10.59 -15.34 -1.83
N ALA A 318 11.43 -14.31 -2.04
CA ALA A 318 12.84 -14.49 -2.35
C ALA A 318 13.57 -15.25 -1.23
N ASP A 319 13.27 -14.93 0.04
CA ASP A 319 13.87 -15.56 1.21
C ASP A 319 13.51 -17.04 1.31
N ALA A 320 12.23 -17.37 1.15
CA ALA A 320 11.74 -18.74 1.17
C ALA A 320 12.41 -19.56 0.06
N THR A 321 12.44 -18.99 -1.15
CA THR A 321 13.01 -19.63 -2.33
C THR A 321 14.50 -19.87 -2.18
N ASN A 322 15.26 -18.85 -1.76
CA ASN A 322 16.71 -18.96 -1.55
C ASN A 322 17.06 -20.01 -0.49
N HIS A 323 16.30 -20.06 0.61
CA HIS A 323 16.50 -21.09 1.63
C HIS A 323 16.24 -22.50 1.07
N LEU A 324 15.20 -22.69 0.28
CA LEU A 324 14.87 -23.99 -0.31
C LEU A 324 15.88 -24.43 -1.37
N LEU A 325 16.41 -23.50 -2.18
CA LEU A 325 17.52 -23.76 -3.10
C LEU A 325 18.75 -24.27 -2.34
N GLN A 326 19.10 -23.63 -1.23
CA GLN A 326 20.20 -24.08 -0.36
C GLN A 326 19.93 -25.46 0.24
N CYS A 327 18.69 -25.77 0.62
CA CYS A 327 18.32 -27.12 1.08
C CYS A 327 18.50 -28.18 -0.02
N GLU A 328 18.32 -27.81 -1.29
CA GLU A 328 18.58 -28.67 -2.46
C GLU A 328 20.07 -28.70 -2.86
N GLY A 329 20.94 -27.92 -2.19
CA GLY A 329 22.38 -27.82 -2.51
C GLY A 329 22.68 -26.95 -3.73
N ILE A 330 21.75 -26.07 -4.13
CA ILE A 330 21.89 -25.16 -5.27
C ILE A 330 22.33 -23.78 -4.77
N ASP A 331 23.50 -23.32 -5.22
CA ASP A 331 24.08 -22.01 -4.88
C ASP A 331 23.68 -20.94 -5.90
N GLU A 332 22.37 -20.71 -6.00
CA GLU A 332 21.77 -19.67 -6.85
C GLU A 332 20.72 -18.90 -6.05
N THR A 333 20.22 -17.80 -6.62
CA THR A 333 19.20 -16.95 -5.96
C THR A 333 17.99 -16.75 -6.84
N PHE A 334 16.83 -16.57 -6.20
CA PHE A 334 15.61 -16.07 -6.81
C PHE A 334 15.89 -14.84 -7.68
N GLY A 335 15.31 -14.80 -8.87
CA GLY A 335 15.61 -13.78 -9.89
C GLY A 335 16.70 -14.15 -10.89
N LYS A 336 17.52 -15.18 -10.58
CA LYS A 336 18.62 -15.67 -11.44
C LYS A 336 18.65 -17.19 -11.61
N SER A 337 17.84 -17.91 -10.82
CA SER A 337 17.76 -19.38 -10.80
C SER A 337 16.48 -19.86 -11.45
N GLU A 338 16.59 -20.69 -12.49
CA GLU A 338 15.42 -21.34 -13.10
C GLU A 338 14.68 -22.21 -12.08
N ARG A 339 15.42 -23.00 -11.30
CA ARG A 339 14.86 -23.79 -10.19
C ARG A 339 14.22 -22.90 -9.12
N GLY A 340 14.81 -21.74 -8.86
CA GLY A 340 14.24 -20.75 -7.94
C GLY A 340 12.87 -20.26 -8.41
N GLU A 341 12.72 -19.96 -9.70
CA GLU A 341 11.43 -19.56 -10.28
C GLU A 341 10.39 -20.68 -10.19
N GLU A 342 10.78 -21.95 -10.38
CA GLU A 342 9.87 -23.10 -10.19
C GLU A 342 9.37 -23.19 -8.74
N ILE A 343 10.26 -23.04 -7.76
CA ILE A 343 9.91 -23.09 -6.33
C ILE A 343 8.98 -21.94 -5.96
N ALA A 344 9.33 -20.71 -6.36
CA ALA A 344 8.54 -19.52 -6.09
C ALA A 344 7.15 -19.60 -6.73
N THR A 345 7.06 -20.08 -7.97
CA THR A 345 5.79 -20.32 -8.66
C THR A 345 4.95 -21.36 -7.93
N ALA A 346 5.54 -22.48 -7.51
CA ALA A 346 4.82 -23.52 -6.78
C ALA A 346 4.26 -23.03 -5.43
N ILE A 347 5.00 -22.18 -4.71
CA ILE A 347 4.55 -21.51 -3.49
C ILE A 347 3.33 -20.62 -3.79
N MET A 348 3.42 -19.79 -4.84
CA MET A 348 2.37 -18.83 -5.19
C MET A 348 1.11 -19.50 -5.75
N ASP A 349 1.24 -20.47 -6.64
CA ASP A 349 0.12 -21.26 -7.17
C ASP A 349 -0.64 -21.94 -6.03
N LYS A 350 0.09 -22.56 -5.09
CA LYS A 350 -0.54 -23.19 -3.94
C LYS A 350 -1.29 -22.18 -3.06
N LEU A 351 -0.68 -21.02 -2.81
CA LEU A 351 -1.31 -19.99 -1.99
C LEU A 351 -2.56 -19.41 -2.65
N GLU A 352 -2.53 -19.22 -3.97
CA GLU A 352 -3.68 -18.83 -4.77
C GLU A 352 -4.80 -19.87 -4.68
N ASP A 353 -4.50 -21.16 -4.83
CA ASP A 353 -5.47 -22.25 -4.68
C ASP A 353 -6.17 -22.21 -3.31
N ILE A 354 -5.39 -22.07 -2.23
CA ILE A 354 -5.92 -22.05 -0.86
C ILE A 354 -6.81 -20.82 -0.66
N THR A 355 -6.36 -19.66 -1.11
CA THR A 355 -7.07 -18.39 -0.94
C THR A 355 -8.37 -18.39 -1.74
N ASN A 356 -8.35 -18.89 -2.98
CA ASN A 356 -9.54 -19.01 -3.83
C ASN A 356 -10.53 -20.08 -3.32
N ALA A 357 -10.05 -21.13 -2.66
CA ALA A 357 -10.90 -22.16 -2.06
C ALA A 357 -11.59 -21.69 -0.77
N HIS A 358 -11.05 -20.68 -0.09
CA HIS A 358 -11.65 -20.10 1.11
C HIS A 358 -12.85 -19.23 0.77
N LYS A 359 -13.96 -19.44 1.48
CA LYS A 359 -15.17 -18.61 1.34
C LYS A 359 -15.14 -17.55 2.43
N GLY A 360 -14.76 -16.34 2.06
CA GLY A 360 -14.73 -15.19 2.96
C GLY A 360 -16.13 -14.78 3.41
N VAL A 361 -16.20 -14.09 4.55
CA VAL A 361 -17.45 -13.57 5.13
C VAL A 361 -17.58 -12.07 4.88
N TYR A 362 -18.78 -11.63 4.49
CA TYR A 362 -19.10 -10.21 4.21
C TYR A 362 -18.27 -9.57 3.09
N VAL A 363 -17.91 -10.34 2.05
CA VAL A 363 -17.06 -9.86 0.94
C VAL A 363 -17.73 -10.09 -0.42
N GLU A 364 -18.97 -9.64 -0.55
CA GLU A 364 -19.76 -9.83 -1.78
C GLU A 364 -19.12 -9.16 -2.98
N ARG A 365 -18.46 -7.99 -2.80
CA ARG A 365 -17.82 -7.24 -3.89
C ARG A 365 -16.74 -8.00 -4.63
N THR A 366 -16.09 -8.95 -3.96
CA THR A 366 -15.05 -9.83 -4.52
C THR A 366 -15.53 -11.26 -4.68
N ASN A 367 -16.85 -11.44 -4.85
CA ASN A 367 -17.50 -12.73 -5.09
C ASN A 367 -17.25 -13.76 -3.98
N GLY A 368 -17.26 -13.32 -2.71
CA GLY A 368 -17.05 -14.20 -1.56
C GLY A 368 -15.59 -14.63 -1.35
N ARG A 369 -14.63 -13.95 -1.98
CA ARG A 369 -13.19 -14.28 -1.89
C ARG A 369 -12.38 -13.15 -1.27
N TYR A 370 -11.40 -13.49 -0.45
CA TYR A 370 -10.34 -12.55 -0.07
C TYR A 370 -9.32 -12.44 -1.18
N LEU A 371 -8.61 -11.32 -1.23
CA LEU A 371 -7.67 -11.01 -2.30
C LEU A 371 -6.24 -11.18 -1.83
N LEU A 372 -5.40 -11.83 -2.64
CA LEU A 372 -3.97 -11.87 -2.38
C LEU A 372 -3.35 -10.50 -2.61
N HIS A 373 -2.41 -10.12 -1.73
CA HIS A 373 -1.71 -8.83 -1.77
C HIS A 373 -0.19 -9.00 -1.64
N ALA A 374 0.60 -8.22 -2.37
CA ALA A 374 2.05 -8.24 -2.25
C ALA A 374 2.49 -7.13 -1.29
N GLN A 375 2.77 -7.44 -0.02
CA GLN A 375 2.91 -6.39 1.00
C GLN A 375 4.27 -5.70 0.96
N VAL A 376 4.24 -4.41 1.24
CA VAL A 376 5.41 -3.58 1.53
C VAL A 376 6.28 -4.13 2.68
N GLY A 377 7.53 -3.70 2.71
CA GLY A 377 8.44 -4.00 3.81
C GLY A 377 7.93 -3.43 5.13
N ALA A 378 8.30 -4.11 6.23
CA ALA A 378 8.04 -3.62 7.58
C ALA A 378 9.32 -3.80 8.41
N SER A 379 9.36 -3.17 9.57
CA SER A 379 10.46 -3.27 10.54
C SER A 379 9.90 -3.34 11.96
N ILE A 380 8.84 -4.13 12.14
CA ILE A 380 8.08 -4.22 13.38
C ILE A 380 8.52 -5.42 14.24
N ASN A 381 9.29 -6.34 13.68
CA ASN A 381 9.84 -7.51 14.35
C ASN A 381 11.17 -7.93 13.69
N GLU A 382 12.08 -8.53 14.45
CA GLU A 382 13.37 -9.03 13.95
C GLU A 382 13.23 -9.98 12.75
N GLU A 383 12.15 -10.78 12.71
CA GLU A 383 11.85 -11.66 11.58
C GLU A 383 11.66 -10.90 10.26
N ASP A 384 11.44 -9.59 10.27
CA ASP A 384 11.28 -8.81 9.03
C ASP A 384 12.60 -8.75 8.23
N LYS A 385 13.76 -8.88 8.91
CA LYS A 385 15.09 -8.96 8.25
C LYS A 385 15.26 -10.19 7.36
N ALA A 386 14.42 -11.20 7.57
CA ALA A 386 14.44 -12.44 6.82
C ALA A 386 13.20 -12.62 5.93
N ASN A 387 12.53 -11.51 5.62
CA ASN A 387 11.36 -11.46 4.75
C ASN A 387 11.40 -10.20 3.88
N ASN A 388 12.08 -10.29 2.73
CA ASN A 388 12.14 -9.24 1.72
C ASN A 388 10.71 -8.81 1.29
N PRO A 389 10.49 -7.53 0.94
CA PRO A 389 9.16 -7.05 0.57
C PRO A 389 8.54 -7.84 -0.59
N ALA A 390 7.26 -8.19 -0.43
CA ALA A 390 6.44 -8.81 -1.46
C ALA A 390 7.09 -10.05 -2.12
N HIS A 391 6.99 -10.14 -3.45
CA HIS A 391 7.57 -11.16 -4.31
C HIS A 391 8.92 -10.73 -4.90
N ARG A 392 9.48 -9.59 -4.47
CA ARG A 392 10.58 -8.91 -5.17
C ARG A 392 11.92 -9.62 -4.99
N ILE A 393 12.81 -9.43 -5.96
CA ILE A 393 14.24 -9.74 -5.83
C ILE A 393 14.83 -8.88 -4.69
N ARG A 394 15.78 -9.44 -3.94
CA ARG A 394 16.51 -8.70 -2.90
C ARG A 394 17.33 -7.57 -3.53
N VAL A 395 17.36 -6.42 -2.86
CA VAL A 395 18.21 -5.29 -3.27
C VAL A 395 19.67 -5.74 -3.33
N GLY A 396 20.38 -5.31 -4.38
CA GLY A 396 21.76 -5.70 -4.66
C GLY A 396 21.90 -7.04 -5.41
N GLN A 397 20.81 -7.80 -5.57
CA GLN A 397 20.78 -9.03 -6.37
C GLN A 397 20.02 -8.87 -7.68
N GLU A 398 19.47 -7.69 -7.93
CA GLU A 398 18.70 -7.34 -9.11
C GLU A 398 19.50 -7.61 -10.41
N PRO A 399 18.87 -8.14 -11.48
CA PRO A 399 19.47 -8.16 -12.82
C PRO A 399 19.27 -6.81 -13.51
N SER A 400 19.75 -6.68 -14.77
CA SER A 400 19.47 -5.48 -15.59
C SER A 400 17.97 -5.29 -15.81
N LEU A 401 17.56 -4.09 -16.23
CA LEU A 401 16.15 -3.68 -16.25
C LEU A 401 15.26 -4.67 -17.02
N LEU A 402 15.62 -5.04 -18.25
CA LEU A 402 14.78 -5.88 -19.10
C LEU A 402 14.59 -7.31 -18.55
N PRO A 403 15.66 -8.03 -18.13
CA PRO A 403 15.50 -9.29 -17.41
C PRO A 403 14.70 -9.14 -16.11
N HIS A 404 14.87 -8.05 -15.36
CA HIS A 404 14.12 -7.83 -14.12
C HIS A 404 12.62 -7.69 -14.40
N LEU A 405 12.26 -6.88 -15.40
CA LEU A 405 10.87 -6.71 -15.82
C LEU A 405 10.23 -8.06 -16.21
N LYS A 406 10.95 -8.87 -16.99
CA LYS A 406 10.47 -10.20 -17.39
C LYS A 406 10.34 -11.17 -16.22
N GLN A 407 11.25 -11.09 -15.25
CA GLN A 407 11.27 -12.00 -14.11
C GLN A 407 10.11 -11.72 -13.14
N SER A 408 9.81 -10.45 -12.85
CA SER A 408 8.77 -10.16 -11.86
C SER A 408 7.35 -10.14 -12.46
N ALA A 409 7.21 -9.88 -13.77
CA ALA A 409 5.93 -9.84 -14.48
C ALA A 409 4.98 -11.02 -14.16
N PRO A 410 5.41 -12.30 -14.21
CA PRO A 410 4.55 -13.45 -13.92
C PRO A 410 3.92 -13.43 -12.53
N TYR A 411 4.56 -12.79 -11.55
CA TYR A 411 4.06 -12.73 -10.18
C TYR A 411 2.95 -11.69 -10.00
N HIS A 412 2.83 -10.69 -10.87
CA HIS A 412 1.80 -9.66 -10.73
C HIS A 412 0.39 -10.25 -10.76
N LYS A 413 0.15 -11.30 -11.56
CA LYS A 413 -1.18 -11.91 -11.71
C LYS A 413 -1.80 -12.32 -10.37
N TYR A 414 -0.98 -12.83 -9.43
CA TYR A 414 -1.46 -13.35 -8.15
C TYR A 414 -2.05 -12.29 -7.23
N PHE A 415 -1.80 -11.00 -7.46
CA PHE A 415 -2.07 -9.95 -6.48
C PHE A 415 -3.11 -8.92 -6.97
N PRO A 416 -4.39 -9.31 -7.10
CA PRO A 416 -5.46 -8.43 -7.59
C PRO A 416 -5.67 -7.21 -6.69
N SER A 417 -5.39 -7.31 -5.38
CA SER A 417 -5.54 -6.19 -4.44
C SER A 417 -4.28 -5.32 -4.32
N GLY A 418 -3.25 -5.57 -5.12
CA GLY A 418 -2.10 -4.70 -5.21
C GLY A 418 -0.76 -5.41 -5.12
N THR A 419 0.13 -4.98 -5.98
CA THR A 419 1.53 -5.37 -6.12
C THR A 419 2.21 -4.28 -6.91
N GLY A 420 3.52 -4.13 -6.81
CA GLY A 420 4.24 -3.17 -7.64
C GLY A 420 5.74 -3.38 -7.57
N ASP A 421 6.42 -2.94 -8.62
CA ASP A 421 7.88 -2.92 -8.70
C ASP A 421 8.39 -1.48 -8.85
N LEU A 422 9.62 -1.27 -8.38
CA LEU A 422 10.22 0.06 -8.29
C LEU A 422 11.59 0.07 -8.95
N PHE A 423 11.81 1.03 -9.81
CA PHE A 423 13.05 1.16 -10.57
C PHE A 423 13.65 2.55 -10.37
N ALA A 424 14.91 2.60 -9.93
CA ALA A 424 15.64 3.84 -9.71
C ALA A 424 16.43 4.22 -10.96
N PHE A 425 16.06 5.30 -11.63
CA PHE A 425 16.70 5.77 -12.87
C PHE A 425 17.76 6.84 -12.61
N ASP A 426 18.66 7.00 -13.58
CA ASP A 426 19.60 8.11 -13.61
C ASP A 426 18.97 9.41 -14.18
N GLN A 427 19.68 10.52 -14.02
CA GLN A 427 19.19 11.87 -14.33
C GLN A 427 18.88 12.08 -15.82
N THR A 428 19.51 11.34 -16.72
CA THR A 428 19.34 11.48 -18.18
C THR A 428 17.91 11.21 -18.63
N TYR A 429 17.18 10.34 -17.92
CA TYR A 429 15.78 10.01 -18.24
C TYR A 429 14.80 11.16 -18.04
N VAL A 430 15.19 12.26 -17.37
CA VAL A 430 14.37 13.48 -17.31
C VAL A 430 14.25 14.17 -18.67
N ASP A 431 15.25 13.99 -19.54
CA ASP A 431 15.25 14.52 -20.89
C ASP A 431 14.70 13.51 -21.93
N HIS A 432 14.32 12.30 -21.47
CA HIS A 432 13.82 11.18 -22.28
C HIS A 432 12.56 10.56 -21.65
N LEU A 433 11.55 11.40 -21.40
CA LEU A 433 10.31 10.99 -20.74
C LEU A 433 9.49 10.01 -21.59
N ASP A 434 9.58 10.13 -22.91
CA ASP A 434 9.02 9.20 -23.88
C ASP A 434 9.54 7.77 -23.66
N ALA A 435 10.85 7.61 -23.45
CA ALA A 435 11.46 6.31 -23.17
C ALA A 435 10.97 5.72 -21.84
N VAL A 436 10.73 6.55 -20.82
CA VAL A 436 10.16 6.09 -19.54
C VAL A 436 8.72 5.61 -19.73
N VAL A 437 7.91 6.33 -20.52
CA VAL A 437 6.54 5.91 -20.86
C VAL A 437 6.56 4.61 -21.66
N ASP A 438 7.51 4.43 -22.60
CA ASP A 438 7.68 3.18 -23.35
C ASP A 438 8.03 1.99 -22.45
N ILE A 439 8.87 2.19 -21.42
CA ILE A 439 9.17 1.17 -20.40
C ILE A 439 7.91 0.78 -19.63
N ILE A 440 7.10 1.77 -19.23
CA ILE A 440 5.83 1.54 -18.50
C ILE A 440 4.84 0.77 -19.37
N ASP A 441 4.67 1.18 -20.62
CA ASP A 441 3.84 0.49 -21.60
C ASP A 441 4.31 -0.95 -21.85
N GLY A 442 5.62 -1.13 -22.00
CA GLY A 442 6.25 -2.44 -22.13
C GLY A 442 5.99 -3.32 -20.91
N ALA A 443 6.13 -2.79 -19.70
CA ALA A 443 5.83 -3.51 -18.47
C ALA A 443 4.35 -3.94 -18.41
N PHE A 444 3.43 -3.02 -18.72
CA PHE A 444 1.99 -3.31 -18.74
C PHE A 444 1.60 -4.31 -19.82
N ALA A 445 2.22 -4.26 -21.00
CA ALA A 445 2.06 -5.27 -22.03
C ALA A 445 2.58 -6.66 -21.60
N ASN A 446 3.52 -6.73 -20.66
CA ASN A 446 4.01 -7.97 -20.04
C ASN A 446 3.20 -8.40 -18.81
N GLY A 447 2.06 -7.75 -18.51
CA GLY A 447 1.17 -8.15 -17.42
C GLY A 447 1.48 -7.50 -16.08
N TYR A 448 2.21 -6.39 -16.06
CA TYR A 448 2.31 -5.58 -14.84
C TYR A 448 0.98 -4.92 -14.48
N ARG A 449 0.75 -4.86 -13.17
CA ARG A 449 -0.36 -4.09 -12.57
C ARG A 449 0.05 -2.69 -12.14
N TYR A 450 1.30 -2.52 -11.70
CA TYR A 450 1.76 -1.28 -11.10
C TYR A 450 3.28 -1.15 -11.25
N ILE A 451 3.75 0.04 -11.57
CA ILE A 451 5.17 0.34 -11.67
C ILE A 451 5.46 1.74 -11.13
N THR A 452 6.57 1.88 -10.42
CA THR A 452 7.09 3.18 -10.00
C THR A 452 8.50 3.37 -10.56
N THR A 453 8.76 4.55 -11.11
CA THR A 453 10.09 4.99 -11.51
C THR A 453 10.50 6.20 -10.68
N TYR A 454 11.75 6.33 -10.25
CA TYR A 454 12.21 7.52 -9.53
C TYR A 454 13.68 7.78 -9.79
N LEU A 455 14.13 9.01 -9.65
CA LEU A 455 15.56 9.31 -9.73
C LEU A 455 16.29 8.82 -8.48
N LYS A 456 17.40 8.12 -8.65
CA LYS A 456 18.18 7.56 -7.53
C LYS A 456 18.62 8.61 -6.50
N ASN A 457 18.95 9.80 -6.99
CA ASN A 457 19.59 10.88 -6.21
C ASN A 457 18.61 11.92 -5.66
N THR A 458 17.31 11.64 -5.61
CA THR A 458 16.34 12.55 -4.96
C THR A 458 16.32 12.35 -3.45
N ASP A 459 15.93 13.42 -2.73
CA ASP A 459 15.66 13.36 -1.29
C ASP A 459 14.36 12.59 -1.01
N LEU A 460 13.31 12.87 -1.78
CA LEU A 460 12.04 12.15 -1.69
C LEU A 460 12.15 10.82 -2.43
N ILE A 461 11.96 9.72 -1.70
CA ILE A 461 12.11 8.36 -2.20
C ILE A 461 10.92 7.48 -1.83
N ARG A 462 10.67 6.48 -2.68
CA ARG A 462 9.72 5.41 -2.38
C ARG A 462 10.41 4.23 -1.69
N VAL A 463 10.05 4.00 -0.43
CA VAL A 463 10.65 2.96 0.41
C VAL A 463 10.28 1.60 -0.15
N THR A 464 9.01 1.23 -0.11
CA THR A 464 8.50 -0.03 -0.69
C THR A 464 7.11 0.11 -1.29
N GLY A 465 6.38 1.16 -0.90
CA GLY A 465 5.06 1.54 -1.39
C GLY A 465 4.57 2.90 -0.87
N TYR A 466 5.20 3.43 0.18
CA TYR A 466 5.01 4.79 0.71
C TYR A 466 6.28 5.64 0.54
N LEU A 467 6.17 6.94 0.82
CA LEU A 467 7.23 7.93 0.56
C LEU A 467 7.86 8.46 1.86
N VAL A 468 9.17 8.69 1.82
CA VAL A 468 9.93 9.37 2.88
C VAL A 468 10.97 10.30 2.27
N LYS A 469 11.41 11.31 3.04
CA LYS A 469 12.60 12.10 2.70
C LYS A 469 13.83 11.47 3.37
N LYS A 470 14.91 11.25 2.63
CA LYS A 470 16.18 10.75 3.17
C LYS A 470 16.70 11.67 4.27
N SER A 471 16.61 12.98 4.07
CA SER A 471 16.97 14.00 5.05
C SER A 471 16.19 13.89 6.37
N GLU A 472 14.90 13.56 6.32
CA GLU A 472 14.10 13.32 7.54
C GLU A 472 14.48 12.00 8.22
N VAL A 473 14.80 10.96 7.45
CA VAL A 473 15.30 9.69 7.98
C VAL A 473 16.64 9.89 8.69
N GLU A 474 17.53 10.72 8.15
CA GLU A 474 18.81 11.07 8.78
C GLU A 474 18.60 11.83 10.10
N LYS A 475 17.69 12.81 10.16
CA LYS A 475 17.33 13.48 11.43
C LYS A 475 16.85 12.49 12.48
N PHE A 476 15.95 11.58 12.09
CA PHE A 476 15.48 10.53 12.99
C PHE A 476 16.63 9.64 13.50
N ARG A 477 17.53 9.20 12.60
CA ARG A 477 18.73 8.42 12.97
C ARG A 477 19.67 9.15 13.92
N ASN A 478 19.66 10.49 13.90
CA ASN A 478 20.40 11.34 14.83
C ASN A 478 19.68 11.58 16.17
N GLY A 479 18.52 10.96 16.41
CA GLY A 479 17.73 11.13 17.63
C GLY A 479 16.88 12.40 17.66
N GLU A 480 16.69 13.07 16.52
CA GLU A 480 15.81 14.23 16.42
C GLU A 480 14.35 13.79 16.22
N ALA A 481 13.42 14.54 16.81
CA ALA A 481 12.00 14.31 16.59
C ALA A 481 11.62 14.67 15.14
N VAL A 482 10.89 13.78 14.48
CA VAL A 482 10.39 13.98 13.11
C VAL A 482 8.87 13.91 13.09
N MET A 483 8.27 14.66 12.16
CA MET A 483 6.82 14.86 12.11
C MET A 483 6.04 13.59 11.72
N ARG A 484 6.62 12.71 10.90
CA ARG A 484 5.89 11.61 10.25
C ARG A 484 6.31 10.26 10.77
N ASP A 485 5.33 9.41 11.10
CA ASP A 485 5.56 8.02 11.52
C ASP A 485 6.22 7.20 10.41
N THR A 486 5.87 7.50 9.16
CA THR A 486 6.43 6.85 7.98
C THR A 486 7.94 7.07 7.83
N THR A 487 8.50 8.14 8.40
CA THR A 487 9.95 8.32 8.46
C THR A 487 10.62 7.20 9.29
N TRP A 488 10.00 6.80 10.40
CA TRP A 488 10.52 5.74 11.27
C TRP A 488 10.45 4.38 10.58
N PHE A 489 9.28 4.08 9.97
CA PHE A 489 9.11 2.88 9.15
C PHE A 489 10.11 2.87 8.00
N GLY A 490 10.37 4.03 7.38
CA GLY A 490 11.36 4.20 6.31
C GLY A 490 12.76 3.81 6.76
N SER A 491 13.22 4.32 7.91
CA SER A 491 14.53 3.96 8.47
C SER A 491 14.65 2.46 8.73
N GLY A 492 13.67 1.87 9.42
CA GLY A 492 13.74 0.46 9.78
C GLY A 492 13.59 -0.47 8.57
N THR A 493 12.78 -0.10 7.57
CA THR A 493 12.67 -0.88 6.33
C THR A 493 13.96 -0.84 5.52
N ASP A 494 14.65 0.30 5.52
CA ASP A 494 15.96 0.43 4.90
C ASP A 494 17.01 -0.44 5.62
N GLU A 495 17.00 -0.47 6.95
CA GLU A 495 17.86 -1.38 7.73
C GLU A 495 17.58 -2.87 7.44
N CYS A 496 16.33 -3.23 7.15
CA CYS A 496 15.94 -4.62 6.87
C CYS A 496 16.21 -5.05 5.41
N ALA A 497 16.00 -4.15 4.44
CA ALA A 497 15.94 -4.51 3.03
C ALA A 497 16.73 -3.58 2.09
N GLN A 498 17.55 -2.68 2.64
CA GLN A 498 18.47 -1.80 1.90
C GLN A 498 17.78 -0.99 0.79
N VAL A 499 16.55 -0.57 1.04
CA VAL A 499 15.67 0.00 0.01
C VAL A 499 16.16 1.34 -0.55
N PHE A 500 17.11 2.01 0.10
CA PHE A 500 17.73 3.22 -0.41
C PHE A 500 18.83 2.91 -1.42
N ASP A 501 19.32 1.67 -1.45
CA ASP A 501 20.46 1.20 -2.23
C ASP A 501 20.10 0.43 -3.50
N ARG A 502 18.83 0.48 -3.94
CA ARG A 502 18.37 -0.13 -5.22
C ARG A 502 19.29 0.15 -6.41
N GLN A 503 19.40 -0.83 -7.30
CA GLN A 503 20.21 -0.70 -8.50
C GLN A 503 19.80 0.52 -9.35
N LEU A 504 20.80 1.31 -9.74
CA LEU A 504 20.64 2.41 -10.68
C LEU A 504 20.43 1.85 -12.10
N ARG A 505 19.37 2.31 -12.75
CA ARG A 505 19.04 2.04 -14.16
C ARG A 505 19.61 3.17 -15.00
N ASP A 506 20.80 2.95 -15.54
CA ASP A 506 21.45 3.85 -16.49
C ASP A 506 21.28 3.36 -17.95
N GLU A 507 21.75 4.14 -18.92
CA GLU A 507 21.69 3.76 -20.34
C GLU A 507 22.31 2.38 -20.62
N LYS A 508 23.37 1.98 -19.90
CA LYS A 508 23.99 0.66 -20.09
C LYS A 508 23.13 -0.45 -19.51
N ASP A 509 22.53 -0.24 -18.34
CA ASP A 509 21.64 -1.20 -17.69
C ASP A 509 20.38 -1.46 -18.53
N VAL A 510 19.79 -0.41 -19.11
CA VAL A 510 18.57 -0.54 -19.92
C VAL A 510 18.82 -1.23 -21.26
N ASN A 511 20.03 -1.09 -21.81
CA ASN A 511 20.43 -1.71 -23.08
C ASN A 511 21.10 -3.09 -22.94
N ALA A 512 21.28 -3.60 -21.71
CA ALA A 512 21.92 -4.89 -21.41
C ALA A 512 20.88 -6.02 -21.24
#